data_AF-A0AAE4MAR4-F1
#
_entry.id   AF-A0AAE4MAR4-F1
#
_cell.length_a   1.000
_cell.length_b   1.000
_cell.length_c   1.000
_cell.angle_alpha   90.00
_cell.angle_beta   90.00
_cell.angle_gamma   90.00
#
_symmetry.space_group_name_H-M   'P 1'
#
loop_
_entity.id
_entity.type
_entity.pdbx_description
1 polymer ?
#
loop_
_entity_poly.entity_id
_entity_poly.type
_entity_poly.pdbx_seq_one_letter_code
_entity_poly.pdbx_strand_id
1 'polypeptide(L)'
;MEIESISAIQSCMPSLGLKRNDQASYEITARIKNLNKATPLGKVDVTFWSNVYSGDGPFVSVDDTIRGYGIPFEEFKPRFQNFSFDEKHKILEVKGSGYNFQLIFT
;
A
#
# COMPACT_ATOMS: atom_id res chain seq x y z
N MET A 1 10.81 4.12 11.96
CA MET A 1 10.05 3.07 11.26
C MET A 1 8.58 3.41 11.06
N GLU A 2 7.74 3.56 12.10
CA GLU A 2 6.31 3.91 11.87
C GLU A 2 6.13 5.27 11.19
N ILE A 3 6.84 6.31 11.65
CA ILE A 3 6.81 7.66 11.05
C ILE A 3 7.26 7.62 9.58
N GLU A 4 8.30 6.85 9.25
CA GLU A 4 8.80 6.70 7.88
C GLU A 4 7.77 5.98 7.00
N SER A 5 7.09 4.98 7.56
CA SER A 5 6.05 4.23 6.86
C SER A 5 4.80 5.08 6.59
N ILE A 6 4.39 5.88 7.59
CA ILE A 6 3.35 6.90 7.41
C ILE A 6 3.75 7.89 6.31
N SER A 7 5.00 8.37 6.35
CA SER A 7 5.53 9.30 5.34
C SER A 7 5.56 8.70 3.93
N ALA A 8 5.88 7.40 3.79
CA ALA A 8 5.85 6.70 2.52
C ALA A 8 4.45 6.67 1.90
N ILE A 9 3.41 6.35 2.69
CA ILE A 9 2.02 6.37 2.21
C ILE A 9 1.58 7.81 1.90
N GLN A 10 1.95 8.78 2.75
CA GLN A 10 1.64 10.20 2.55
C GLN A 10 2.32 10.80 1.32
N SER A 11 3.47 10.26 0.90
CA SER A 11 4.13 10.64 -0.35
C SER A 11 3.50 9.92 -1.56
N CYS A 12 3.09 8.67 -1.37
CA CYS A 12 2.43 7.88 -2.40
C CYS A 12 1.10 8.50 -2.84
N MET A 13 0.22 8.84 -1.90
CA MET A 13 -1.10 9.43 -2.18
C MET A 13 -1.06 10.63 -3.17
N PRO A 14 -0.33 11.73 -2.91
CA PRO A 14 -0.30 12.88 -3.80
C PRO A 14 0.40 12.58 -5.14
N SER A 15 1.36 11.65 -5.19
CA SER A 15 1.97 11.20 -6.46
C SER A 15 0.95 10.52 -7.40
N LEU A 16 -0.13 10.00 -6.82
CA LEU A 16 -1.28 9.40 -7.50
C LEU A 16 -2.45 10.38 -7.67
N GLY A 17 -2.28 11.65 -7.27
CA GLY A 17 -3.34 12.66 -7.29
C GLY A 17 -4.37 12.56 -6.16
N LEU A 18 -4.10 11.72 -5.14
CA LEU A 18 -5.00 11.48 -4.01
C LEU A 18 -4.73 12.49 -2.90
N LYS A 19 -5.76 13.24 -2.51
CA LYS A 19 -5.65 14.28 -1.48
C LYS A 19 -6.25 13.80 -0.18
N ARG A 20 -5.41 13.65 0.86
CA ARG A 20 -5.82 13.09 2.15
C ARG A 20 -7.08 13.73 2.77
N ASN A 21 -7.31 15.02 2.54
CA ASN A 21 -8.40 15.76 3.18
C ASN A 21 -9.70 15.84 2.36
N ASP A 22 -9.70 15.31 1.13
CA ASP A 22 -10.87 15.45 0.25
C ASP A 22 -11.85 14.28 0.43
N GLN A 23 -11.37 13.07 0.73
CA GLN A 23 -12.19 11.87 0.91
C GLN A 23 -11.63 10.95 2.02
N ALA A 24 -12.52 10.13 2.61
CA ALA A 24 -12.15 9.16 3.64
C ALA A 24 -11.24 8.05 3.11
N SER A 25 -11.44 7.65 1.85
CA SER A 25 -10.63 6.65 1.16
C SER A 25 -10.66 6.84 -0.35
N TYR A 26 -9.67 6.27 -1.02
CA TYR A 26 -9.53 6.24 -2.48
C TYR A 26 -9.25 4.83 -2.95
N GLU A 27 -9.98 4.37 -3.96
CA GLU A 27 -9.71 3.09 -4.60
C GLU A 27 -8.93 3.31 -5.90
N ILE A 28 -7.84 2.57 -6.07
CA ILE A 28 -6.99 2.60 -7.26
C ILE A 28 -6.52 1.18 -7.58
N THR A 29 -6.55 0.84 -8.85
CA THR A 29 -5.93 -0.38 -9.35
C THR A 29 -4.40 -0.28 -9.26
N ALA A 30 -3.75 -1.35 -8.83
CA ALA A 30 -2.30 -1.54 -8.92
C ALA A 30 -1.95 -2.87 -9.58
N ARG A 31 -0.69 -3.01 -9.98
CA ARG A 31 -0.09 -4.33 -10.21
C ARG A 31 0.63 -4.81 -8.96
N ILE A 32 0.45 -6.07 -8.61
CA ILE A 32 1.12 -6.67 -7.46
C ILE A 32 2.26 -7.60 -7.87
N LYS A 33 3.37 -7.52 -7.15
CA LYS A 33 4.51 -8.44 -7.25
C LYS A 33 4.94 -8.89 -5.87
N ASN A 34 4.80 -10.18 -5.56
CA ASN A 34 5.40 -10.76 -4.36
C ASN A 34 6.92 -10.86 -4.55
N LEU A 35 7.70 -10.35 -3.60
CA LEU A 35 9.17 -10.38 -3.66
C LEU A 35 9.75 -11.64 -2.98
N ASN A 36 8.97 -12.33 -2.16
CA ASN A 36 9.38 -13.58 -1.51
C ASN A 36 9.06 -14.84 -2.33
N LYS A 37 8.22 -14.72 -3.36
CA LYS A 37 7.77 -15.84 -4.20
C LYS A 37 7.85 -15.45 -5.66
N ALA A 38 8.19 -16.41 -6.51
CA ALA A 38 8.11 -16.24 -7.96
C ALA A 38 6.64 -16.32 -8.43
N THR A 39 5.84 -15.31 -8.11
CA THR A 39 4.46 -15.17 -8.59
C THR A 39 4.41 -14.25 -9.81
N PRO A 40 3.55 -14.53 -10.81
CA PRO A 40 3.28 -13.60 -11.89
C PRO A 40 2.81 -12.23 -11.37
N LEU A 41 3.11 -11.17 -12.13
CA LEU A 41 2.56 -9.84 -11.87
C LEU A 41 1.04 -9.87 -12.01
N GLY A 42 0.35 -9.55 -10.92
CA GLY A 42 -1.11 -9.49 -10.85
C GLY A 42 -1.70 -8.11 -11.06
N LYS A 43 -3.02 -8.03 -11.09
CA LYS A 43 -3.80 -6.80 -10.91
C LYS A 43 -4.60 -6.95 -9.62
N VAL A 44 -4.64 -5.90 -8.80
CA VAL A 44 -5.40 -5.84 -7.54
C VAL A 44 -6.00 -4.45 -7.38
N ASP A 45 -7.11 -4.34 -6.68
CA ASP A 45 -7.65 -3.05 -6.26
C ASP A 45 -7.16 -2.69 -4.86
N VAL A 46 -6.62 -1.48 -4.73
CA VAL A 46 -5.98 -0.94 -3.53
C VAL A 46 -6.81 0.23 -3.02
N THR A 47 -7.25 0.16 -1.76
CA THR A 47 -7.89 1.26 -1.08
C THR A 47 -6.90 1.99 -0.19
N PHE A 48 -6.64 3.27 -0.47
CA PHE A 48 -5.92 4.16 0.43
C PHE A 48 -6.90 4.80 1.41
N TRP A 49 -6.75 4.51 2.70
CA TRP A 49 -7.53 5.12 3.76
C TRP A 49 -6.82 6.36 4.29
N SER A 50 -7.46 7.52 4.15
CA SER A 50 -6.87 8.82 4.52
C SER A 50 -6.68 8.97 6.03
N ASN A 51 -7.60 8.38 6.81
CA ASN A 51 -7.59 8.33 8.26
C ASN A 51 -7.31 9.69 8.95
N VAL A 52 -7.82 10.79 8.38
CA VAL A 52 -7.46 12.18 8.72
C VAL A 52 -7.71 12.53 10.19
N TYR A 53 -8.72 11.91 10.80
CA TYR A 53 -9.15 12.19 12.16
C TYR A 53 -8.60 11.21 13.21
N SER A 54 -7.82 10.21 12.79
CA SER A 54 -7.17 9.25 13.69
C SER A 54 -5.69 9.52 13.82
N GLY A 55 -5.13 9.30 15.00
CA GLY A 55 -3.68 9.40 15.25
C GLY A 55 -2.85 8.33 14.53
N ASP A 56 -3.50 7.30 13.96
CA ASP A 56 -2.82 6.14 13.37
C ASP A 56 -2.25 6.39 11.95
N GLY A 57 -2.56 7.54 11.35
CA GLY A 57 -2.11 7.89 10.00
C GLY A 57 -2.81 7.09 8.88
N PRO A 58 -2.52 7.40 7.60
CA PRO A 58 -3.12 6.70 6.48
C PRO A 58 -2.60 5.26 6.36
N PHE A 59 -3.40 4.38 5.78
CA PHE A 59 -3.06 2.99 5.57
C PHE A 59 -3.63 2.49 4.24
N VAL A 60 -3.24 1.29 3.81
CA VAL A 60 -3.77 0.69 2.58
C VAL A 60 -4.48 -0.62 2.89
N SER A 61 -5.55 -0.91 2.17
CA SER A 61 -6.08 -2.26 2.05
C SER A 61 -6.07 -2.70 0.59
N VAL A 62 -6.06 -4.00 0.36
CA VAL A 62 -6.08 -4.63 -0.96
C VAL A 62 -7.20 -5.65 -0.95
N ASP A 63 -7.85 -5.84 -2.10
CA ASP A 63 -8.88 -6.86 -2.27
C ASP A 63 -8.40 -8.29 -1.91
N ASP A 64 -9.37 -9.22 -1.80
CA ASP A 64 -9.13 -10.61 -1.41
C ASP A 64 -8.21 -11.36 -2.40
N THR A 65 -8.09 -10.86 -3.63
CA THR A 65 -7.25 -11.45 -4.68
C THR A 65 -5.78 -11.44 -4.29
N ILE A 66 -5.37 -10.56 -3.36
CA ILE A 66 -4.01 -10.51 -2.81
C ILE A 66 -3.54 -11.87 -2.23
N ARG A 67 -4.49 -12.68 -1.72
CA ARG A 67 -4.23 -14.02 -1.19
C ARG A 67 -3.74 -14.98 -2.27
N GLY A 68 -4.22 -14.84 -3.51
CA GLY A 68 -3.74 -15.60 -4.67
C GLY A 68 -2.25 -15.37 -4.96
N TYR A 69 -1.71 -14.22 -4.56
CA TYR A 69 -0.29 -13.88 -4.66
C TYR A 69 0.52 -14.25 -3.42
N GLY A 70 -0.08 -15.01 -2.49
CA GLY A 70 0.59 -15.53 -1.31
C GLY A 70 0.77 -14.52 -0.17
N ILE A 71 -0.04 -13.46 -0.13
CA ILE A 71 -0.09 -12.49 0.96
C ILE A 71 -1.37 -12.76 1.78
N PRO A 72 -1.27 -13.13 3.07
CA PRO A 72 -2.43 -13.62 3.82
C PRO A 72 -3.32 -12.51 4.40
N PHE A 73 -2.87 -11.25 4.34
CA PHE A 73 -3.55 -10.09 4.89
C PHE A 73 -4.09 -9.19 3.77
N GLU A 74 -5.17 -8.48 4.08
CA GLU A 74 -5.80 -7.51 3.16
C GLU A 74 -5.60 -6.07 3.64
N GLU A 75 -5.37 -5.86 4.95
CA GLU A 75 -5.17 -4.53 5.51
C GLU A 75 -3.73 -4.34 6.00
N PHE A 76 -3.15 -3.19 5.65
CA PHE A 76 -1.76 -2.88 5.92
C PHE A 76 -1.58 -1.52 6.59
N LYS A 77 -1.39 -1.51 7.92
CA LYS A 77 -1.26 -0.30 8.74
C LYS A 77 0.22 0.01 9.07
N PRO A 78 0.70 1.26 8.94
CA PRO A 78 2.10 1.62 9.20
C PRO A 78 2.69 1.19 10.56
N ARG A 79 1.85 1.01 11.58
CA ARG A 79 2.27 0.53 12.91
C ARG A 79 2.68 -0.95 12.97
N PHE A 80 2.27 -1.79 12.02
CA PHE A 80 2.55 -3.24 12.06
C PHE A 80 3.49 -3.72 10.93
N GLN A 81 3.86 -2.84 10.00
CA GLN A 81 4.72 -3.16 8.85
C GLN A 81 5.46 -1.93 8.35
N ASN A 82 6.48 -2.18 7.53
CA ASN A 82 7.25 -1.14 6.90
C ASN A 82 6.72 -0.83 5.51
N PHE A 83 6.69 0.46 5.18
CA PHE A 83 6.41 0.96 3.86
C PHE A 83 7.59 1.77 3.33
N SER A 84 7.88 1.61 2.04
CA SER A 84 8.77 2.51 1.30
C SER A 84 8.15 2.84 -0.05
N PHE A 85 8.36 4.07 -0.51
CA PHE A 85 7.78 4.55 -1.76
C PHE A 85 8.87 5.05 -2.70
N ASP A 86 8.91 4.46 -3.90
CA ASP A 86 9.68 4.95 -5.04
C ASP A 86 8.79 5.83 -5.91
N GLU A 87 8.93 7.14 -5.75
CA GLU A 87 8.13 8.13 -6.46
C GLU A 87 8.37 8.12 -7.98
N LYS A 88 9.60 7.83 -8.41
CA LYS A 88 9.97 7.85 -9.83
C LYS A 88 9.25 6.75 -10.60
N HIS A 89 9.14 5.56 -10.01
CA HIS A 89 8.50 4.41 -10.64
C HIS A 89 7.08 4.16 -10.13
N LYS A 90 6.58 5.00 -9.21
CA LYS A 90 5.30 4.85 -8.50
C LYS A 90 5.14 3.45 -7.90
N ILE A 91 6.13 3.02 -7.12
CA ILE A 91 6.14 1.71 -6.47
C ILE A 91 6.04 1.89 -4.97
N LEU A 92 4.99 1.33 -4.37
CA LEU A 92 4.87 1.20 -2.91
C LEU A 92 5.27 -0.22 -2.51
N GLU A 93 6.38 -0.36 -1.79
CA GLU A 93 6.81 -1.63 -1.20
C GLU A 93 6.25 -1.77 0.22
N VAL A 94 5.73 -2.96 0.52
CA VAL A 94 5.12 -3.30 1.80
C VAL A 94 5.77 -4.55 2.35
N LYS A 95 6.40 -4.43 3.53
CA LYS A 95 7.15 -5.50 4.17
C LYS A 95 6.70 -5.72 5.61
N GLY A 96 6.25 -6.92 5.92
CA GLY A 96 5.89 -7.34 7.27
C GLY A 96 6.41 -8.75 7.59
N SER A 97 5.90 -9.34 8.67
CA SER A 97 6.31 -10.68 9.08
C SER A 97 5.76 -11.73 8.11
N GLY A 98 6.64 -12.34 7.32
CA GLY A 98 6.29 -13.41 6.37
C GLY A 98 5.84 -12.94 4.98
N TYR A 99 5.83 -11.63 4.71
CA TYR A 99 5.48 -11.10 3.38
C TYR A 99 6.35 -9.89 3.01
N ASN A 100 6.66 -9.81 1.71
CA ASN A 100 7.24 -8.64 1.07
C ASN A 100 6.66 -8.54 -0.35
N PHE A 101 6.03 -7.41 -0.69
CA PHE A 101 5.44 -7.21 -2.01
C PHE A 101 5.48 -5.76 -2.44
N GLN A 102 5.36 -5.55 -3.75
CA GLN A 102 5.29 -4.25 -4.38
C GLN A 102 3.91 -4.04 -5.00
N LEU A 103 3.36 -2.85 -4.80
CA LEU A 103 2.23 -2.30 -5.54
C LEU A 103 2.77 -1.28 -6.54
N ILE A 104 2.52 -1.51 -7.83
CA ILE A 104 3.03 -0.72 -8.95
C ILE A 104 1.85 0.01 -9.57
N PHE A 105 1.88 1.35 -9.53
CA PHE A 105 0.80 2.20 -10.01
C PHE A 105 1.17 2.88 -11.35
N THR A 106 0.17 3.20 -12.17
CA THR A 106 0.32 3.92 -13.46
C THR A 106 -0.14 5.36 -13.33
#